data_AF-A0A537R776-F1
#
_entry.id   AF-A0A537R776-F1
#
_cell.length_a   1.000
_cell.length_b   1.000
_cell.length_c   1.000
_cell.angle_alpha   90.00
_cell.angle_beta   90.00
_cell.angle_gamma   90.00
#
_symmetry.space_group_name_H-M   'P 1'
#
loop_
_entity.id
_entity.type
_entity.pdbx_description
1 polymer ?
#
loop_
_entity_poly.entity_id
_entity_poly.type
_entity_poly.pdbx_seq_one_letter_code
_entity_poly.pdbx_strand_id
1 'polypeptide(L)'
;MTQTTVRRQSLSRRTLLAGTAGAAALGPGIAWAQQNANLGTPATVISSPPRDFAPGHPSIYPDPDVVVVDPSFLPMRRNQGAIYRVWTGALWAEGPAWSSQGRYVVFSDVSGNVQYRYIWDDGRVTPFRRPSYNSNGNTFDFQ
;
A
#
# COMPACT_ATOMS: atom_id res chain seq x y z
N MET A 1 32.74 14.96 72.95
CA MET A 1 32.11 13.78 72.36
C MET A 1 30.66 14.15 72.12
N THR A 2 30.33 14.55 70.90
CA THR A 2 29.07 15.23 70.59
C THR A 2 28.63 14.84 69.19
N GLN A 3 27.39 14.34 69.07
CA GLN A 3 26.69 13.93 67.85
C GLN A 3 26.70 15.02 66.77
N THR A 4 26.41 14.66 65.50
CA THR A 4 25.28 15.21 64.71
C THR A 4 25.30 14.74 63.24
N THR A 5 24.27 13.95 62.89
CA THR A 5 23.44 13.97 61.66
C THR A 5 24.06 14.28 60.29
N VAL A 6 24.10 13.27 59.41
CA VAL A 6 24.26 13.46 57.95
C VAL A 6 22.94 13.95 57.36
N ARG A 7 22.88 15.22 56.93
CA ARG A 7 21.76 15.81 56.20
C ARG A 7 21.95 15.53 54.71
N ARG A 8 21.06 14.73 54.09
CA ARG A 8 21.02 14.57 52.62
C ARG A 8 20.60 15.91 52.00
N GLN A 9 21.52 16.61 51.33
CA GLN A 9 21.19 17.76 50.49
C GLN A 9 20.84 17.26 49.08
N SER A 10 19.61 17.53 48.66
CA SER A 10 19.13 17.26 47.30
C SER A 10 19.79 18.21 46.31
N LEU A 11 20.38 17.67 45.24
CA LEU A 11 20.92 18.47 44.14
C LEU A 11 19.75 19.11 43.38
N SER A 12 19.70 20.45 43.38
CA SER A 12 18.76 21.24 42.59
C SER A 12 19.26 21.35 41.15
N ARG A 13 18.33 21.28 40.19
CA ARG A 13 18.54 21.29 38.71
C ARG A 13 19.26 22.53 38.14
N ARG A 14 19.78 23.42 38.98
CA ARG A 14 20.37 24.70 38.59
C ARG A 14 21.89 24.71 38.48
N THR A 15 22.58 23.62 38.81
CA THR A 15 24.05 23.55 38.83
C THR A 15 24.67 22.89 37.58
N LEU A 16 23.95 22.82 36.44
CA LEU A 16 24.49 22.23 35.21
C LEU A 16 24.61 23.21 34.04
N LEU A 17 24.72 24.51 34.32
CA LEU A 17 24.95 25.54 33.31
C LEU A 17 26.01 26.54 33.79
N ALA A 18 27.27 26.10 33.89
CA ALA A 18 28.43 27.00 33.94
C ALA A 18 29.70 26.22 33.61
N GLY A 19 30.19 26.35 32.37
CA GLY A 19 31.47 25.78 31.93
C GLY A 19 31.75 25.99 30.45
N THR A 20 32.16 27.19 30.07
CA THR A 20 32.87 27.53 28.82
C THR A 20 34.31 26.95 28.88
N ALA A 21 35.08 26.63 27.84
CA ALA A 21 35.23 27.23 26.52
C ALA A 21 35.92 26.24 25.54
N GLY A 22 35.52 26.28 24.26
CA GLY A 22 36.23 25.65 23.14
C GLY A 22 35.74 26.30 21.85
N ALA A 23 36.63 27.06 21.20
CA ALA A 23 36.30 27.84 20.01
C ALA A 23 36.02 26.93 18.81
N ALA A 24 34.79 26.96 18.30
CA ALA A 24 34.45 26.62 16.92
C ALA A 24 33.31 27.55 16.47
N ALA A 25 33.45 28.07 15.25
CA ALA A 25 32.71 29.21 14.72
C ALA A 25 31.18 29.08 14.79
N LEU A 26 30.52 30.13 15.29
CA LEU A 26 29.11 30.42 15.02
C LEU A 26 28.97 31.00 13.62
N GLY A 27 28.86 30.14 12.61
CA GLY A 27 28.14 30.50 11.39
C GLY A 27 26.68 30.10 11.54
N PRO A 28 25.70 30.82 10.94
CA PRO A 28 24.38 30.25 10.76
C PRO A 28 24.56 28.99 9.91
N GLY A 29 24.60 27.83 10.58
CA GLY A 29 24.38 26.57 9.93
C GLY A 29 22.96 26.65 9.40
N ILE A 30 22.81 27.11 8.17
CA ILE A 30 21.71 26.73 7.31
C ILE A 30 21.75 25.20 7.32
N ALA A 31 20.98 24.62 8.25
CA ALA A 31 20.55 23.26 8.14
C ALA A 31 19.75 23.24 6.85
N TRP A 32 20.44 22.93 5.75
CA TRP A 32 19.78 22.39 4.59
C TRP A 32 19.01 21.21 5.17
N ALA A 33 17.68 21.34 5.21
CA ALA A 33 16.86 20.16 5.28
C ALA A 33 17.40 19.29 4.15
N GLN A 34 18.11 18.22 4.50
CA GLN A 34 18.52 17.25 3.52
C GLN A 34 17.19 16.70 3.02
N GLN A 35 16.72 17.25 1.91
CA GLN A 35 15.67 16.66 1.13
C GLN A 35 16.20 15.27 0.89
N ASN A 36 15.66 14.28 1.60
CA ASN A 36 15.74 12.92 1.15
C ASN A 36 15.11 12.97 -0.24
N ALA A 37 15.93 13.09 -1.28
CA ALA A 37 15.50 13.00 -2.68
C ALA A 37 14.83 11.64 -2.94
N ASN A 38 14.93 10.72 -1.98
CA ASN A 38 14.22 9.44 -1.87
C ASN A 38 12.84 9.49 -1.19
N LEU A 39 12.25 10.66 -0.92
CA LEU A 39 10.78 10.73 -0.96
C LEU A 39 10.35 10.81 -2.44
N GLY A 40 10.85 9.84 -3.21
CA GLY A 40 10.61 9.74 -4.63
C GLY A 40 9.12 9.65 -4.85
N THR A 41 8.62 10.39 -5.83
CA THR A 41 7.33 10.07 -6.42
C THR A 41 7.33 8.56 -6.67
N PRO A 42 6.33 7.79 -6.15
CA PRO A 42 6.30 6.36 -6.40
C PRO A 42 6.39 6.13 -7.90
N ALA A 43 7.11 5.07 -8.31
CA ALA A 43 7.20 4.72 -9.72
C ALA A 43 5.79 4.71 -10.32
N THR A 44 5.61 5.38 -11.47
CA THR A 44 4.33 5.32 -12.18
C THR A 44 3.99 3.85 -12.42
N VAL A 45 2.79 3.45 -12.00
CA VAL A 45 2.25 2.10 -12.29
C VAL A 45 1.62 2.04 -13.68
N ILE A 46 1.63 3.16 -14.40
CA ILE A 46 1.16 3.29 -15.77
C ILE A 46 2.39 3.37 -16.66
N SER A 47 2.56 2.35 -17.50
CA SER A 47 3.46 2.36 -18.66
C SER A 47 3.33 3.65 -19.47
N SER A 48 4.42 4.07 -20.12
CA SER A 48 4.41 5.18 -21.09
C SER A 48 4.85 4.64 -22.46
N PRO A 49 3.95 4.56 -23.45
CA PRO A 49 2.53 4.95 -23.40
C PRO A 49 1.70 4.03 -22.49
N PRO A 50 0.53 4.49 -21.98
CA PRO A 50 -0.36 3.67 -21.18
C PRO A 50 -0.73 2.38 -21.91
N ARG A 51 -0.85 1.28 -21.15
CA ARG A 51 -1.28 0.00 -21.70
C ARG A 51 -2.59 0.12 -22.47
N ASP A 52 -2.58 -0.43 -23.68
CA ASP A 52 -3.77 -0.69 -24.44
C ASP A 52 -4.36 -2.05 -24.05
N PHE A 53 -5.60 -2.04 -23.55
CA PHE A 53 -6.36 -3.24 -23.19
C PHE A 53 -7.39 -3.62 -24.26
N ALA A 54 -7.28 -3.07 -25.48
CA ALA A 54 -8.10 -3.47 -26.61
C ALA A 54 -7.74 -4.90 -27.08
N PRO A 55 -8.70 -5.64 -27.69
CA PRO A 55 -8.41 -6.93 -28.31
C PRO A 55 -7.25 -6.82 -29.31
N GLY A 56 -6.34 -7.80 -29.31
CA GLY A 56 -5.20 -7.82 -30.23
C GLY A 56 -3.94 -7.10 -29.74
N HIS A 57 -3.95 -6.54 -28.53
CA HIS A 57 -2.78 -5.94 -27.88
C HIS A 57 -2.25 -6.87 -26.78
N PRO A 58 -1.31 -7.79 -27.08
CA PRO A 58 -0.87 -8.80 -26.13
C PRO A 58 0.01 -8.19 -25.04
N SER A 59 -0.13 -8.71 -23.82
CA SER A 59 0.78 -8.40 -22.72
C SER A 59 2.17 -9.01 -22.98
N ILE A 60 3.22 -8.24 -22.70
CA ILE A 60 4.62 -8.69 -22.82
C ILE A 60 5.15 -9.16 -21.46
N TYR A 61 6.15 -10.04 -21.49
CA TYR A 61 6.81 -10.56 -20.29
C TYR A 61 8.27 -10.08 -20.18
N PRO A 62 8.77 -9.73 -18.98
CA PRO A 62 7.97 -9.51 -17.78
C PRO A 62 7.04 -8.30 -17.96
N ASP A 63 5.88 -8.36 -17.32
CA ASP A 63 4.89 -7.28 -17.45
C ASP A 63 5.48 -5.96 -16.90
N PRO A 64 5.51 -4.89 -17.72
CA PRO A 64 6.16 -3.62 -17.35
C PRO A 64 5.42 -2.86 -16.23
N ASP A 65 4.13 -3.14 -16.04
CA ASP A 65 3.30 -2.49 -15.01
C ASP A 65 3.34 -3.29 -13.69
N VAL A 66 4.03 -4.44 -13.65
CA VAL A 66 4.32 -5.18 -12.40
C VAL A 66 5.67 -4.70 -11.84
N VAL A 67 5.60 -3.63 -11.06
CA VAL A 67 6.76 -2.99 -10.42
C VAL A 67 7.02 -3.56 -9.03
N VAL A 68 8.30 -3.74 -8.69
CA VAL A 68 8.75 -4.13 -7.36
C VAL A 68 9.31 -2.88 -6.68
N VAL A 69 8.59 -2.36 -5.69
CA VAL A 69 8.99 -1.15 -4.96
C VAL A 69 10.09 -1.45 -3.94
N ASP A 70 9.94 -2.55 -3.19
CA ASP A 70 10.91 -3.00 -2.20
C ASP A 70 11.56 -4.33 -2.66
N PRO A 71 12.90 -4.44 -2.68
CA PRO A 71 13.60 -5.65 -3.12
C PRO A 71 13.19 -6.95 -2.39
N SER A 72 12.67 -6.87 -1.16
CA SER A 72 12.17 -8.04 -0.42
C SER A 72 11.01 -8.76 -1.11
N PHE A 73 10.30 -8.10 -2.04
CA PHE A 73 9.23 -8.71 -2.85
C PHE A 73 9.72 -9.39 -4.13
N LEU A 74 11.01 -9.32 -4.47
CA LEU A 74 11.56 -9.99 -5.66
C LEU A 74 11.24 -11.50 -5.72
N PRO A 75 11.28 -12.28 -4.62
CA PRO A 75 10.90 -13.69 -4.65
C PRO A 75 9.40 -13.92 -4.96
N MET A 76 8.55 -12.93 -4.71
CA MET A 76 7.11 -13.00 -5.00
C MET A 76 6.79 -12.65 -6.46
N ARG A 77 7.70 -11.97 -7.17
CA ARG A 77 7.49 -11.56 -8.56
C ARG A 77 7.47 -12.77 -9.49
N ARG A 78 6.38 -12.94 -10.24
CA ARG A 78 6.28 -13.91 -11.34
C ARG A 78 6.60 -13.23 -12.66
N ASN A 79 7.78 -13.53 -13.24
CA ASN A 79 8.20 -12.94 -14.52
C ASN A 79 7.36 -13.38 -15.74
N GLN A 80 6.64 -14.50 -15.62
CA GLN A 80 5.75 -15.03 -16.65
C GLN A 80 4.27 -14.64 -16.41
N GLY A 81 4.02 -13.72 -15.47
CA GLY A 81 2.70 -13.18 -15.19
C GLY A 81 2.45 -11.89 -15.97
N ALA A 82 1.21 -11.70 -16.43
CA ALA A 82 0.76 -10.52 -17.15
C ALA A 82 -0.57 -10.02 -16.58
N ILE A 83 -0.80 -8.71 -16.69
CA ILE A 83 -2.06 -8.08 -16.31
C ILE A 83 -3.06 -8.24 -17.47
N TYR A 84 -4.27 -8.67 -17.13
CA TYR A 84 -5.39 -8.80 -18.06
C TYR A 84 -6.61 -8.03 -17.54
N ARG A 85 -7.28 -7.29 -18.42
CA ARG A 85 -8.58 -6.70 -18.12
C ARG A 85 -9.68 -7.70 -18.47
N VAL A 86 -10.30 -8.29 -17.46
CA VAL A 86 -11.33 -9.32 -17.64
C VAL A 86 -12.71 -8.73 -17.91
N TRP A 87 -12.99 -7.49 -17.47
CA TRP A 87 -14.30 -6.85 -17.65
C TRP A 87 -14.26 -5.34 -17.38
N THR A 88 -15.25 -4.61 -17.90
CA THR A 88 -15.53 -3.19 -17.64
C THR A 88 -17.04 -2.97 -17.55
N GLY A 89 -17.48 -1.92 -16.84
CA GLY A 89 -18.89 -1.50 -16.84
C GLY A 89 -19.50 -1.27 -15.46
N ALA A 90 -18.78 -1.50 -14.37
CA ALA A 90 -19.22 -1.13 -13.03
C ALA A 90 -19.05 0.37 -12.79
N LEU A 91 -19.94 0.94 -11.98
CA LEU A 91 -19.76 2.28 -11.43
C LEU A 91 -18.70 2.27 -10.32
N TRP A 92 -18.73 1.25 -9.45
CA TRP A 92 -17.74 1.07 -8.38
C TRP A 92 -17.53 -0.41 -8.07
N ALA A 93 -16.54 -1.02 -8.72
CA ALA A 93 -16.21 -2.44 -8.53
C ALA A 93 -15.38 -2.66 -7.26
N GLU A 94 -15.89 -3.45 -6.31
CA GLU A 94 -15.21 -3.74 -5.05
C GLU A 94 -15.54 -5.14 -4.49
N GLY A 95 -14.85 -5.49 -3.40
CA GLY A 95 -15.07 -6.71 -2.64
C GLY A 95 -14.92 -8.01 -3.45
N PRO A 96 -13.81 -8.22 -4.20
CA PRO A 96 -13.60 -9.47 -4.90
C PRO A 96 -13.38 -10.61 -3.90
N ALA A 97 -14.07 -11.74 -4.10
CA ALA A 97 -13.82 -12.98 -3.37
C ALA A 97 -13.83 -14.17 -4.33
N TRP A 98 -12.89 -15.10 -4.14
CA TRP A 98 -12.75 -16.30 -4.98
C TRP A 98 -13.46 -17.51 -4.36
N SER A 99 -14.33 -18.16 -5.14
CA SER A 99 -14.88 -19.48 -4.79
C SER A 99 -14.08 -20.57 -5.48
N SER A 100 -13.30 -21.35 -4.71
CA SER A 100 -12.56 -22.49 -5.26
C SER A 100 -13.47 -23.62 -5.72
N GLN A 101 -14.59 -23.86 -5.03
CA GLN A 101 -15.55 -24.91 -5.40
C GLN A 101 -16.33 -24.52 -6.66
N GLY A 102 -16.75 -23.26 -6.77
CA GLY A 102 -17.52 -22.76 -7.90
C GLY A 102 -16.69 -22.29 -9.09
N ARG A 103 -15.38 -22.09 -8.92
CA ARG A 103 -14.45 -21.51 -9.91
C ARG A 103 -14.94 -20.18 -10.48
N TYR A 104 -15.24 -19.24 -9.60
CA TYR A 104 -15.60 -17.88 -9.98
C TYR A 104 -15.12 -16.86 -8.96
N VAL A 105 -14.93 -15.62 -9.42
CA VAL A 105 -14.75 -14.44 -8.55
C VAL A 105 -16.10 -13.76 -8.40
N VAL A 106 -16.61 -13.59 -7.18
CA VAL A 106 -17.73 -12.68 -6.90
C VAL A 106 -17.17 -11.29 -6.61
N PHE A 107 -17.83 -10.24 -7.09
CA PHE A 107 -17.48 -8.85 -6.79
C PHE A 107 -18.73 -7.98 -6.90
N SER A 108 -18.74 -6.82 -6.26
CA SER A 108 -19.89 -5.93 -6.22
C SER A 108 -19.66 -4.69 -7.08
N ASP A 109 -20.67 -4.27 -7.84
CA ASP A 109 -20.82 -2.88 -8.25
C ASP A 109 -21.65 -2.17 -7.18
N VAL A 110 -20.96 -1.54 -6.23
CA VAL A 110 -21.58 -0.99 -5.00
C VAL A 110 -22.57 0.11 -5.36
N SER A 111 -22.19 1.04 -6.23
CA SER A 111 -23.07 2.12 -6.67
C SER A 111 -24.12 1.66 -7.68
N GLY A 112 -23.83 0.62 -8.47
CA GLY A 112 -24.79 0.02 -9.40
C GLY A 112 -25.86 -0.87 -8.74
N ASN A 113 -25.74 -1.17 -7.44
CA ASN A 113 -26.64 -2.04 -6.69
C ASN A 113 -26.77 -3.45 -7.31
N VAL A 114 -25.66 -3.98 -7.86
CA VAL A 114 -25.57 -5.33 -8.44
C VAL A 114 -24.32 -6.01 -7.91
N GLN A 115 -24.43 -7.28 -7.55
CA GLN A 115 -23.29 -8.16 -7.34
C GLN A 115 -23.12 -9.03 -8.57
N TYR A 116 -21.89 -9.14 -9.07
CA TYR A 116 -21.50 -9.90 -10.25
C TYR A 116 -20.66 -11.11 -9.85
N ARG A 117 -20.56 -12.06 -10.78
CA ARG A 117 -19.51 -13.09 -10.77
C ARG A 117 -18.81 -13.15 -12.11
N TYR A 118 -17.48 -13.30 -12.10
CA TYR A 118 -16.65 -13.67 -13.23
C TYR A 118 -16.45 -15.18 -13.22
N ILE A 119 -16.97 -15.88 -14.24
CA ILE A 119 -16.89 -17.33 -14.38
C ILE A 119 -15.53 -17.68 -14.99
N TRP A 120 -14.71 -18.44 -14.26
CA TRP A 120 -13.34 -18.72 -14.66
C TRP A 120 -13.25 -19.54 -15.95
N ASP A 121 -14.16 -20.49 -16.14
CA ASP A 121 -14.10 -21.46 -17.23
C ASP A 121 -14.34 -20.85 -18.62
N ASP A 122 -15.09 -19.75 -18.71
CA ASP A 122 -15.46 -19.14 -20.00
C ASP A 122 -15.39 -17.61 -20.04
N GLY A 123 -14.88 -17.00 -18.97
CA GLY A 123 -14.60 -15.57 -18.92
C GLY A 123 -15.83 -14.66 -18.86
N ARG A 124 -17.05 -15.20 -18.72
CA ARG A 124 -18.26 -14.38 -18.67
C ARG A 124 -18.41 -13.70 -17.31
N VAL A 125 -18.79 -12.42 -17.33
CA VAL A 125 -19.29 -11.72 -16.14
C VAL A 125 -20.82 -11.70 -16.17
N THR A 126 -21.45 -12.24 -15.13
CA THR A 126 -22.91 -12.33 -15.03
C THR A 126 -23.40 -11.76 -13.70
N PRO A 127 -24.59 -11.15 -13.62
CA PRO A 127 -25.20 -10.81 -12.35
C PRO A 127 -25.35 -12.05 -11.46
N PHE A 128 -24.95 -11.92 -10.21
CA PHE A 128 -25.09 -12.94 -9.18
C PHE A 128 -26.25 -12.60 -8.23
N ARG A 129 -26.39 -11.32 -7.84
CA ARG A 129 -27.51 -10.83 -7.02
C ARG A 129 -27.89 -9.40 -7.40
N ARG A 130 -29.18 -9.16 -7.62
CA ARG A 130 -29.75 -7.84 -7.98
C ARG A 130 -31.19 -7.72 -7.43
N PRO A 131 -31.50 -6.73 -6.57
CA PRO A 131 -30.57 -5.75 -6.00
C PRO A 131 -29.55 -6.41 -5.06
N SER A 132 -28.33 -5.89 -5.03
CA SER A 132 -27.32 -6.31 -4.04
C SER A 132 -27.50 -5.61 -2.69
N TYR A 133 -28.37 -4.61 -2.61
CA TYR A 133 -28.47 -3.66 -1.50
C TYR A 133 -27.12 -2.96 -1.21
N ASN A 134 -26.36 -2.67 -2.27
CA ASN A 134 -25.04 -2.05 -2.20
C ASN A 134 -24.04 -2.84 -1.32
N SER A 135 -24.15 -4.18 -1.31
CA SER A 135 -23.26 -5.05 -0.53
C SER A 135 -21.79 -4.86 -0.93
N ASN A 136 -20.89 -4.81 0.04
CA ASN A 136 -19.44 -4.81 -0.15
C ASN A 136 -18.78 -5.81 0.82
N GLY A 137 -17.52 -6.16 0.60
CA GLY A 137 -16.73 -7.04 1.47
C GLY A 137 -17.15 -8.51 1.36
N ASN A 138 -17.26 -9.03 0.13
CA ASN A 138 -17.64 -10.43 -0.06
C ASN A 138 -16.60 -11.37 0.56
N THR A 139 -17.08 -12.47 1.13
CA THR A 139 -16.25 -13.55 1.67
C THR A 139 -16.96 -14.88 1.47
N PHE A 140 -16.21 -15.97 1.49
CA PHE A 140 -16.75 -17.33 1.59
C PHE A 140 -16.29 -17.90 2.92
N ASP A 141 -17.23 -18.34 3.74
CA ASP A 141 -16.95 -19.09 4.96
C ASP A 141 -17.15 -20.60 4.72
N PHE A 142 -16.87 -21.39 5.75
CA PHE A 142 -16.91 -22.85 5.71
C PHE A 142 -18.19 -23.43 6.34
N GLN A 143 -19.21 -22.61 6.58
CA GLN A 143 -20.45 -23.06 7.23
C GLN A 143 -21.40 -23.78 6.27
#